data_AF-A0A2V5U7A1-F1
#
_entry.id   AF-A0A2V5U7A1-F1
#
_cell.length_a   1.000
_cell.length_b   1.000
_cell.length_c   1.000
_cell.angle_alpha   90.00
_cell.angle_beta   90.00
_cell.angle_gamma   90.00
#
_symmetry.space_group_name_H-M   'P 1'
#
loop_
_entity.id
_entity.type
_entity.pdbx_description
1 polymer ?
#
loop_
_entity_poly.entity_id
_entity_poly.type
_entity_poly.pdbx_seq_one_letter_code
_entity_poly.pdbx_strand_id
1 'polypeptide(L)' 'MYQIHTYTELQQHIHDNLRIQHPEWVKSNGECPTCNSYESRLAEMLGALTRTGSNATRRWTHLPS' A
#
# COMPACT_ATOMS: atom_id res chain seq x y z
N MET A 1 6.72 -14.16 -15.72
CA MET A 1 6.50 -12.80 -15.18
C MET A 1 5.30 -12.88 -14.25
N TYR A 2 5.44 -12.41 -13.01
CA TYR A 2 4.29 -12.28 -12.12
C TYR A 2 3.61 -10.96 -12.46
N GLN A 3 2.49 -11.04 -13.17
CA GLN A 3 1.67 -9.88 -13.50
C GLN A 3 0.68 -9.71 -12.36
N ILE A 4 0.67 -8.51 -11.77
CA ILE A 4 -0.23 -8.18 -10.68
C ILE A 4 -1.44 -7.50 -11.31
N HIS A 5 -2.61 -8.13 -11.20
CA HIS A 5 -3.82 -7.73 -11.91
C HIS A 5 -4.72 -6.85 -11.04
N THR A 6 -4.56 -6.94 -9.72
CA THR A 6 -5.32 -6.15 -8.75
C THR A 6 -4.44 -5.59 -7.63
N TYR A 7 -4.92 -4.52 -7.01
CA TYR A 7 -4.25 -3.94 -5.84
C TYR A 7 -4.13 -4.93 -4.68
N THR A 8 -5.15 -5.77 -4.48
CA THR A 8 -5.17 -6.80 -3.43
C THR A 8 -4.08 -7.86 -3.65
N GLU A 9 -3.85 -8.26 -4.90
CA GLU A 9 -2.75 -9.18 -5.23
C GLU A 9 -1.38 -8.57 -4.96
N LEU A 10 -1.18 -7.27 -5.26
CA LEU A 10 0.07 -6.56 -4.92
C LEU A 10 0.29 -6.55 -3.40
N GLN A 11 -0.77 -6.27 -2.65
CA GLN A 11 -0.72 -6.23 -1.20
C GLN A 11 -0.33 -7.60 -0.62
N GLN A 12 -0.96 -8.67 -1.10
CA GLN A 12 -0.62 -10.04 -0.69
C GLN A 12 0.82 -10.40 -1.06
N HIS A 13 1.27 -10.02 -2.26
CA HIS A 13 2.64 -10.29 -2.68
C HIS A 13 3.69 -9.60 -1.79
N ILE A 14 3.42 -8.36 -1.39
CA ILE A 14 4.28 -7.61 -0.47
C ILE A 14 4.25 -8.27 0.91
N HIS A 15 3.07 -8.67 1.41
CA HIS A 15 2.92 -9.37 2.68
C HIS A 15 3.78 -10.64 2.75
N ASP A 16 3.62 -11.49 1.75
CA ASP A 16 4.29 -12.78 1.70
C ASP A 16 5.81 -12.60 1.58
N ASN A 17 6.26 -11.64 0.78
CA ASN A 17 7.69 -11.32 0.68
C ASN A 17 8.27 -10.80 2.00
N LEU A 18 7.57 -9.89 2.69
CA LEU A 18 8.03 -9.39 3.99
C LEU A 18 8.16 -10.50 5.02
N ARG A 19 7.20 -11.43 5.04
CA ARG A 19 7.23 -12.60 5.92
C ARG A 19 8.42 -13.54 5.63
N ILE A 20 8.75 -13.73 4.36
CA ILE A 20 9.89 -14.55 3.92
C ILE A 20 11.22 -13.87 4.26
N GLN A 21 11.31 -12.55 4.08
CA GLN A 21 12.51 -11.77 4.37
C GLN A 21 12.76 -11.58 5.87
N HIS A 22 11.68 -11.49 6.66
CA HIS A 22 11.72 -11.25 8.11
C HIS A 22 11.00 -12.34 8.88
N PRO A 23 11.51 -13.58 8.88
CA PRO A 23 10.90 -14.67 9.64
C PRO A 23 10.88 -14.36 11.15
N GLU A 24 11.77 -13.50 11.65
CA GLU A 24 11.80 -13.06 13.05
C GLU A 24 10.59 -12.21 13.47
N TRP A 25 9.85 -11.64 12.52
CA TRP A 25 8.60 -10.91 12.81
C TRP A 25 7.39 -11.83 12.93
N VAL A 26 7.54 -13.08 12.48
CA VAL A 26 6.49 -14.09 12.56
C VAL A 26 6.50 -14.72 13.94
N LYS A 27 5.40 -14.53 14.66
CA LYS A 27 5.17 -15.15 15.96
C LYS A 27 4.99 -16.66 15.82
N SER A 28 5.12 -17.38 16.95
CA SER A 28 4.89 -18.82 17.03
C SER A 28 3.47 -19.26 16.65
N ASN A 29 2.47 -18.37 16.78
CA ASN A 29 1.11 -18.60 16.31
C ASN A 29 0.92 -18.33 14.79
N GLY A 30 1.99 -17.96 14.09
CA GLY A 30 1.99 -17.66 12.67
C GLY A 30 1.55 -16.23 12.32
N GLU A 31 1.23 -15.37 13.27
CA GLU A 31 0.89 -13.97 13.00
C GLU A 31 2.15 -13.12 12.77
N CYS A 32 2.06 -12.12 11.90
CA CYS A 32 3.09 -11.10 11.72
C CYS A 32 2.48 -9.69 11.91
N PRO A 33 2.33 -9.20 13.16
CA PRO A 33 1.74 -7.89 13.40
C PRO A 33 2.51 -6.73 12.76
N THR A 34 3.83 -6.88 12.64
CA THR A 34 4.69 -5.92 11.94
C THR A 34 4.30 -5.84 10.46
N CYS A 35 4.11 -6.99 9.80
CA CYS A 35 3.65 -7.04 8.40
C CYS A 35 2.30 -6.31 8.25
N ASN A 36 1.33 -6.58 9.13
CA ASN A 36 0.02 -5.91 9.13
C ASN A 36 0.13 -4.38 9.31
N SER A 37 1.10 -3.92 10.09
CA SER A 37 1.37 -2.49 10.30
C SER A 37 1.91 -1.82 9.03
N TYR A 38 2.81 -2.51 8.31
CA TYR A 38 3.31 -2.05 7.01
C TYR A 38 2.20 -1.97 5.96
N GLU A 39 1.33 -2.97 5.89
CA GLU A 39 0.18 -2.95 4.97
C GLU A 39 -0.78 -1.80 5.25
N SER A 40 -1.10 -1.57 6.53
CA SER A 40 -1.98 -0.47 6.95
C SER A 40 -1.39 0.88 6.53
N ARG A 41 -0.10 1.09 6.80
CA ARG A 41 0.61 2.31 6.41
C ARG A 41 0.68 2.50 4.89
N LEU A 42 0.88 1.41 4.15
CA LEU A 42 0.88 1.44 2.68
C LEU A 42 -0.48 1.88 2.15
N ALA A 43 -1.58 1.33 2.68
CA ALA A 43 -2.93 1.72 2.32
C ALA A 43 -3.21 3.20 2.63
N GLU A 44 -2.75 3.71 3.78
CA GLU A 44 -2.86 5.14 4.13
C GLU A 44 -2.09 6.05 3.16
N MET A 45 -0.85 5.69 2.82
CA MET A 45 -0.02 6.45 1.88
C MET A 45 -0.67 6.51 0.50
N LEU A 46 -1.18 5.38 0.01
CA LEU A 46 -1.87 5.32 -1.28
C LEU A 46 -3.17 6.11 -1.25
N GLY A 47 -3.96 6.01 -0.18
CA GLY A 47 -5.16 6.83 0.02
C GLY A 47 -4.86 8.33 0.08
N ALA A 48 -3.70 8.73 0.61
CA ALA A 48 -3.25 10.12 0.60
C ALA A 48 -2.81 10.59 -0.79
N LEU A 49 -2.14 9.73 -1.57
CA LEU A 49 -1.72 10.01 -2.95
C LEU A 49 -2.93 10.16 -3.89
N THR A 50 -3.92 9.27 -3.79
CA THR A 50 -5.15 9.36 -4.61
C THR A 50 -5.98 10.60 -4.29
N ARG A 51 -6.02 10.98 -3.00
CA ARG A 51 -6.64 12.25 -2.59
C ARG A 51 -5.90 13.43 -3.20
N THR A 52 -4.58 13.49 -3.05
CA THR A 52 -3.74 14.61 -3.53
C THR A 52 -3.81 14.82 -5.04
N GLY A 53 -3.87 13.73 -5.82
CA GLY A 53 -4.08 13.81 -7.26
C GLY A 53 -5.39 14.49 -7.65
N SER A 54 -6.43 14.41 -6.81
CA SER A 54 -7.75 15.00 -7.09
C SER A 54 -7.81 16.51 -6.83
N ASN A 55 -7.07 17.03 -5.84
CA ASN A 55 -6.98 18.47 -5.58
C ASN A 55 -6.06 19.22 -6.55
N ALA A 56 -5.11 18.55 -7.21
CA ALA A 56 -4.35 19.15 -8.29
C ALA A 56 -5.24 19.50 -9.49
N THR A 57 -6.20 18.64 -9.84
CA THR A 57 -7.10 18.85 -10.98
C THR A 57 -8.07 20.02 -10.78
N ARG A 58 -8.53 20.28 -9.55
CA ARG A 58 -9.40 21.43 -9.23
C ARG A 58 -8.70 22.79 -9.27
N ARG A 59 -7.36 22.83 -9.18
CA ARG A 59 -6.63 24.10 -9.16
C ARG A 59 -6.47 24.71 -10.56
N TRP A 60 -6.51 23.89 -11.61
CA TRP A 60 -6.33 24.33 -13.00
C TRP A 60 -7.62 24.76 -13.70
N THR A 61 -8.78 24.61 -13.05
CA THR A 61 -10.06 25.09 -13.61
C THR A 61 -10.38 26.55 -13.28
N HIS A 62 -9.49 27.26 -12.56
CA HIS A 62 -9.68 28.66 -12.15
C HIS A 62 -8.50 29.58 -12.52
N LEU A 63 -7.91 29.44 -13.72
CA LEU A 63 -7.08 30.50 -14.27
C LEU A 63 -8.00 31.53 -14.97
N PRO A 64 -8.14 32.78 -14.47
CA PRO A 64 -8.92 33.80 -15.18
C PRO A 64 -8.18 34.20 -16.47
N SER A 65 -8.99 34.35 -17.53
CA SER A 65 -8.58 34.70 -18.91
C SER A 65 -7.90 36.06 -19.02
#